data_AF-A0A5E4LRQ4-F1
#
_entry.id   AF-A0A5E4LRQ4-F1
#
_cell.length_a   1.000
_cell.length_b   1.000
_cell.length_c   1.000
_cell.angle_alpha   90.00
_cell.angle_beta   90.00
_cell.angle_gamma   90.00
#
_symmetry.space_group_name_H-M   'P 1'
#
loop_
_entity.id
_entity.type
_entity.pdbx_description
1 polymer ?
#
loop_
_entity_poly.entity_id
_entity_poly.type
_entity_poly.pdbx_seq_one_letter_code
_entity_poly.pdbx_strand_id
1 'polypeptide(L)'
;MNILSYLNKVNSVGKYLVLVVLVLNLLPAVFASGSIGAALASMCSMAKLFLAVGALLMIILAGAVYAIGQIMGAETRARASVWATAMLTGAIIGALIYLVAPVIVQALIGNAFSSSC
;
A
#
# COMPACT_ATOMS: atom_id res chain seq x y z
N MET A 1 -19.51 -12.63 -17.78
CA MET A 1 -18.48 -13.21 -18.68
C MET A 1 -17.78 -14.34 -17.95
N ASN A 2 -17.85 -15.57 -18.47
CA ASN A 2 -17.29 -16.77 -17.81
C ASN A 2 -15.77 -16.79 -17.93
N ILE A 3 -15.08 -16.92 -16.79
CA ILE A 3 -13.61 -16.94 -16.68
C ILE A 3 -13.00 -18.08 -17.52
N LEU A 4 -13.74 -19.17 -17.70
CA LEU A 4 -13.40 -20.31 -18.54
C LEU A 4 -13.23 -19.96 -20.01
N SER A 5 -14.05 -19.04 -20.55
CA SER A 5 -13.91 -18.59 -21.95
C SER A 5 -12.70 -17.68 -22.15
N TYR A 6 -12.33 -16.90 -21.13
CA TYR A 6 -11.15 -16.04 -21.14
C TYR A 6 -9.86 -16.87 -21.07
N LEU A 7 -9.81 -17.86 -20.19
CA LEU A 7 -8.67 -18.76 -20.05
C LEU A 7 -8.39 -19.55 -21.33
N ASN A 8 -9.41 -19.86 -22.13
CA ASN A 8 -9.23 -20.62 -23.36
C ASN A 8 -8.63 -19.79 -24.52
N LYS A 9 -8.81 -18.46 -24.51
CA LYS A 9 -8.30 -17.54 -25.54
C LYS A 9 -6.85 -17.10 -25.32
N VAL A 10 -6.29 -17.37 -24.15
CA VAL A 10 -4.92 -16.99 -23.75
C VAL A 10 -3.91 -18.03 -24.23
N ASN A 11 -2.71 -17.58 -24.64
CA ASN A 11 -1.59 -18.44 -25.06
C ASN A 11 -1.18 -19.43 -23.96
N SER A 12 -0.63 -20.61 -24.30
CA SER A 12 -0.25 -21.67 -23.37
C SER A 12 0.56 -21.15 -22.18
N VAL A 13 1.54 -20.26 -22.40
CA VAL A 13 2.35 -19.64 -21.34
C VAL A 13 1.52 -18.70 -20.44
N GLY A 14 0.58 -17.94 -21.01
CA GLY A 14 -0.30 -17.06 -20.25
C GLY A 14 -1.31 -17.81 -19.38
N LYS A 15 -1.74 -19.02 -19.79
CA LYS A 15 -2.63 -19.86 -18.97
C LYS A 15 -1.96 -20.26 -17.66
N TYR A 16 -0.68 -20.68 -17.72
CA TYR A 16 0.09 -21.01 -16.52
C TYR A 16 0.35 -19.78 -15.66
N LEU A 17 0.62 -18.61 -16.25
CA LEU A 17 0.87 -17.38 -15.48
C LEU A 17 -0.38 -16.92 -14.71
N VAL A 18 -1.56 -16.96 -15.35
CA VAL A 18 -2.84 -16.65 -14.69
C VAL A 18 -3.15 -17.66 -13.59
N LEU A 19 -2.91 -18.96 -13.83
CA LEU A 19 -3.08 -20.00 -12.81
C LEU A 19 -2.12 -19.80 -11.62
N VAL A 20 -0.86 -19.47 -11.87
CA VAL A 20 0.13 -19.21 -10.81
C VAL A 20 -0.26 -18.01 -9.98
N VAL A 21 -0.70 -16.91 -10.60
CA VAL A 21 -1.17 -15.71 -9.87
C VAL A 21 -2.42 -16.04 -9.05
N LEU A 22 -3.36 -16.80 -9.61
CA LEU A 22 -4.60 -17.17 -8.91
C LEU A 22 -4.30 -18.09 -7.71
N VAL A 23 -3.41 -19.06 -7.89
CA VAL A 23 -2.93 -19.95 -6.83
C VAL A 23 -2.18 -19.15 -5.75
N LEU A 24 -1.28 -18.23 -6.11
CA LEU A 24 -0.56 -17.38 -5.15
C LEU A 24 -1.50 -16.55 -4.26
N ASN A 25 -2.63 -16.09 -4.81
CA ASN A 25 -3.61 -15.31 -4.07
C ASN A 25 -4.56 -16.18 -3.22
N LEU A 26 -4.72 -17.46 -3.56
CA LEU A 26 -5.58 -18.41 -2.83
C LEU A 26 -4.83 -19.21 -1.76
N LEU A 27 -3.52 -19.38 -1.87
CA LEU A 27 -2.69 -20.02 -0.84
C LEU A 27 -2.92 -19.42 0.56
N PRO A 28 -2.93 -18.08 0.74
CA PRO A 28 -3.20 -17.45 2.04
C PRO A 28 -4.59 -17.77 2.60
N ALA A 29 -5.58 -18.04 1.73
CA ALA A 29 -6.95 -18.34 2.14
C ALA A 29 -7.11 -19.76 2.72
N VAL A 30 -6.25 -20.71 2.34
CA VAL A 30 -6.29 -22.09 2.84
C VAL A 30 -5.71 -22.22 4.24
N PHE A 31 -4.75 -21.37 4.61
CA PHE A 31 -4.20 -21.30 5.97
C PHE A 31 -5.09 -20.52 6.95
N ALA A 32 -6.21 -19.96 6.50
CA ALA A 32 -7.15 -19.21 7.33
C ALA A 32 -8.11 -20.15 8.10
N SER A 33 -7.56 -21.00 8.97
CA SER A 33 -8.38 -21.82 9.89
C SER A 33 -8.76 -21.02 11.14
N GLY A 34 -10.02 -20.57 11.19
CA GLY A 34 -10.72 -20.23 12.44
C GLY A 34 -10.61 -18.81 12.99
N SER A 35 -9.73 -17.94 12.49
CA SER A 35 -9.65 -16.55 12.99
C SER A 35 -9.21 -15.54 11.94
N ILE A 36 -9.92 -15.49 10.82
CA ILE A 36 -9.71 -14.45 9.78
C ILE A 36 -9.68 -13.05 10.40
N GLY A 37 -10.53 -12.79 11.41
CA GLY A 37 -10.53 -11.53 12.16
C GLY A 37 -9.22 -11.25 12.91
N ALA A 38 -8.59 -12.25 13.52
CA ALA A 38 -7.32 -12.07 14.24
C ALA A 38 -6.14 -11.87 13.27
N ALA A 39 -6.14 -12.58 12.14
CA ALA A 39 -5.18 -12.38 11.07
C ALA A 39 -5.31 -10.98 10.45
N LEU A 40 -6.55 -10.52 10.19
CA LEU A 40 -6.82 -9.15 9.72
C LEU A 40 -6.38 -8.11 10.75
N ALA A 41 -6.63 -8.33 12.05
CA ALA A 41 -6.20 -7.40 13.09
C ALA A 41 -4.68 -7.28 13.20
N SER A 42 -3.95 -8.40 13.09
CA SER A 42 -2.49 -8.40 13.07
C SER A 42 -1.93 -7.70 11.82
N MET A 43 -2.50 -7.99 10.64
CA MET A 43 -2.18 -7.31 9.39
C MET A 43 -2.46 -5.80 9.48
N CYS A 44 -3.56 -5.43 10.11
CA CYS A 44 -3.93 -4.04 10.32
C CYS A 44 -2.93 -3.32 11.21
N SER A 45 -2.58 -3.91 12.36
CA SER A 45 -1.59 -3.35 13.27
C SER A 45 -0.23 -3.16 12.58
N MET A 46 0.21 -4.13 11.77
CA MET A 46 1.43 -4.00 10.97
C MET A 46 1.31 -2.88 9.92
N ALA A 47 0.20 -2.80 9.19
CA ALA A 47 -0.01 -1.77 8.19
C ALA A 47 -0.03 -0.36 8.81
N LYS A 48 -0.69 -0.18 9.97
CA LYS A 48 -0.68 1.08 10.72
C LYS A 48 0.74 1.47 11.15
N LEU A 49 1.51 0.50 11.64
CA LEU A 49 2.90 0.74 12.06
C LEU A 49 3.80 1.12 10.89
N PHE A 50 3.72 0.39 9.76
CA PHE A 50 4.47 0.73 8.55
C PHE A 50 4.12 2.10 8.01
N LEU A 51 2.83 2.46 8.02
CA LEU A 51 2.37 3.75 7.51
C LEU A 51 2.83 4.89 8.42
N ALA A 52 2.72 4.73 9.75
CA ALA A 52 3.19 5.73 10.71
C ALA A 52 4.70 5.94 10.65
N VAL A 53 5.48 4.85 10.70
CA VAL A 53 6.95 4.90 10.63
C VAL A 53 7.41 5.42 9.26
N GLY A 54 6.78 4.97 8.18
CA GLY A 54 7.07 5.39 6.82
C GLY A 54 6.79 6.89 6.58
N ALA A 55 5.67 7.40 7.07
CA ALA A 55 5.33 8.82 6.95
C ALA A 55 6.34 9.69 7.72
N LEU A 56 6.72 9.28 8.93
CA LEU A 56 7.68 10.02 9.76
C LEU A 56 9.08 10.02 9.12
N LEU A 57 9.53 8.87 8.58
CA LEU A 57 10.78 8.78 7.81
C LEU A 57 10.76 9.68 6.57
N MET A 58 9.66 9.69 5.81
CA MET A 58 9.54 10.53 4.61
C MET A 58 9.65 12.02 4.93
N ILE A 59 9.08 12.47 6.06
CA ILE A 59 9.20 13.88 6.49
C ILE A 59 10.65 14.23 6.86
N ILE A 60 11.32 13.36 7.62
CA ILE A 60 12.73 13.57 7.99
C ILE A 60 13.63 13.59 6.75
N LEU A 61 13.45 12.63 5.85
CA LEU A 61 14.20 12.54 4.59
C LEU A 61 13.94 13.75 3.69
N ALA A 62 12.70 14.25 3.62
CA ALA A 62 12.38 15.46 2.87
C ALA A 62 13.19 16.67 3.39
N GLY A 63 13.25 16.84 4.71
CA GLY A 63 14.05 17.90 5.34
C GLY A 63 15.55 17.73 5.08
N ALA A 64 16.07 16.52 5.22
CA ALA A 64 17.48 16.21 4.97
C ALA A 64 17.88 16.44 3.50
N VAL A 65 17.08 15.95 2.55
CA VAL A 65 17.33 16.12 1.11
C VAL A 65 17.24 17.59 0.71
N TYR A 66 16.30 18.35 1.29
CA TYR A 66 16.23 19.80 1.06
C TYR A 66 17.49 20.51 1.56
N ALA A 67 17.94 20.20 2.78
CA ALA A 67 19.14 20.79 3.37
C ALA A 67 20.41 20.44 2.59
N ILE A 68 20.59 19.17 2.21
CA ILE A 68 21.71 18.71 1.37
C ILE A 68 21.66 19.39 0.00
N GLY A 69 20.47 19.55 -0.57
CA GLY A 69 20.25 20.26 -1.82
C GLY A 69 20.72 21.72 -1.81
N GLN A 70 20.73 22.40 -0.65
CA GLN A 70 21.26 23.77 -0.57
C GLN A 70 22.79 23.83 -0.60
N ILE A 71 23.48 22.76 -0.22
CA ILE A 71 24.94 22.69 -0.18
C ILE A 71 25.50 22.26 -1.56
N MET A 72 24.67 21.60 -2.37
CA MET A 72 25.06 21.14 -3.70
C MET A 72 24.78 22.18 -4.79
N GLY A 73 25.44 22.02 -5.94
CA GLY A 73 25.37 22.94 -7.07
C GLY A 73 23.96 23.16 -7.64
N ALA A 74 23.81 24.16 -8.52
CA ALA A 74 22.51 24.62 -9.03
C ALA A 74 21.64 23.50 -9.63
N GLU A 75 22.24 22.53 -10.32
CA GLU A 75 21.52 21.41 -10.93
C GLU A 75 20.99 20.40 -9.90
N THR A 76 21.77 20.11 -8.87
CA THR A 76 21.41 19.18 -7.79
C THR A 76 20.46 19.82 -6.78
N ARG A 77 20.58 21.14 -6.55
CA ARG A 77 19.61 21.92 -5.77
C ARG A 77 18.20 21.84 -6.35
N ALA A 78 18.08 21.99 -7.68
CA ALA A 78 16.79 21.90 -8.36
C ALA A 78 16.19 20.49 -8.22
N ARG A 79 16.97 19.44 -8.48
CA ARG A 79 16.49 18.05 -8.34
C ARG A 79 16.15 17.66 -6.91
N ALA A 80 16.97 18.06 -5.93
CA ALA A 80 16.74 17.79 -4.52
C ALA A 80 15.46 18.47 -4.01
N SER A 81 15.15 19.69 -4.47
CA SER A 81 13.91 20.37 -4.10
C SER A 81 12.66 19.64 -4.60
N VAL A 82 12.72 19.06 -5.81
CA VAL A 82 11.62 18.25 -6.37
C VAL A 82 11.44 16.96 -5.58
N TRP A 83 12.53 16.30 -5.19
CA TRP A 83 12.45 15.07 -4.39
C TRP A 83 11.93 15.34 -2.98
N ALA A 84 12.38 16.41 -2.33
CA ALA A 84 11.90 16.78 -1.00
C ALA A 84 10.40 17.11 -1.00
N THR A 85 9.91 17.84 -2.01
CA THR A 85 8.48 18.16 -2.14
C THR A 85 7.64 16.92 -2.48
N ALA A 86 8.15 16.02 -3.31
CA ALA A 86 7.49 14.73 -3.58
C ALA A 86 7.38 13.86 -2.32
N MET A 87 8.44 13.80 -1.49
CA MET A 87 8.42 13.08 -0.22
C MET A 87 7.44 13.69 0.78
N LEU A 88 7.42 15.03 0.90
CA LEU A 88 6.50 15.74 1.79
C LEU A 88 5.04 15.54 1.38
N THR A 89 4.72 15.72 0.09
CA THR A 89 3.36 15.54 -0.44
C THR A 89 2.90 14.09 -0.31
N GLY A 90 3.77 13.12 -0.57
CA GLY A 90 3.49 11.70 -0.35
C GLY A 90 3.16 11.38 1.12
N ALA A 91 3.92 11.95 2.07
CA ALA A 91 3.65 11.78 3.50
C ALA A 91 2.30 12.41 3.91
N ILE A 92 1.99 13.61 3.41
CA ILE A 92 0.71 14.29 3.69
C ILE A 92 -0.46 13.50 3.11
N ILE A 93 -0.38 13.05 1.86
CA ILE A 93 -1.44 12.26 1.22
C ILE A 93 -1.61 10.92 1.95
N GLY A 94 -0.52 10.26 2.34
CA GLY A 94 -0.58 9.02 3.10
C GLY A 94 -1.28 9.19 4.46
N ALA A 95 -0.99 10.28 5.18
CA ALA A 95 -1.67 10.62 6.43
C ALA A 95 -3.16 10.93 6.21
N LEU A 96 -3.51 11.61 5.12
CA LEU A 96 -4.90 11.87 4.72
C LEU A 96 -5.67 10.57 4.44
N ILE A 97 -5.08 9.67 3.66
CA ILE A 97 -5.67 8.35 3.36
C ILE A 97 -5.87 7.57 4.65
N TYR A 98 -4.89 7.56 5.56
CA TYR A 98 -5.03 6.87 6.85
C TYR A 98 -6.23 7.34 7.67
N LEU A 99 -6.53 8.63 7.63
CA LEU A 99 -7.64 9.23 8.37
C LEU A 99 -9.00 8.98 7.68
N VAL A 100 -9.04 9.07 6.34
CA VAL A 100 -10.27 8.97 5.55
C VAL A 100 -10.66 7.52 5.24
N ALA A 101 -9.70 6.62 5.05
CA ALA A 101 -9.94 5.22 4.72
C ALA A 101 -10.90 4.49 5.67
N PRO A 102 -10.74 4.53 7.01
CA PRO A 102 -11.68 3.84 7.90
C PRO A 102 -13.10 4.39 7.79
N VAL A 103 -13.28 5.70 7.57
CA VAL A 103 -14.60 6.34 7.42
C VAL A 103 -15.31 5.82 6.16
N ILE A 104 -14.60 5.74 5.04
CA ILE A 104 -15.15 5.23 3.77
C ILE A 104 -15.50 3.74 3.91
N VAL A 105 -14.62 2.94 4.52
CA VAL A 105 -14.85 1.50 4.64
C VAL A 105 -16.01 1.20 5.60
N GLN A 106 -16.15 1.95 6.70
CA GLN A 106 -17.31 1.86 7.58
C GLN A 106 -18.61 2.23 6.86
N ALA A 107 -18.59 3.23 5.98
CA ALA A 107 -19.76 3.62 5.20
C ALA A 107 -20.18 2.56 4.17
N LEU A 108 -19.24 1.77 3.63
CA LEU A 108 -19.50 0.77 2.60
C LEU A 108 -19.88 -0.62 3.15
N ILE A 109 -19.24 -1.06 4.23
CA ILE A 109 -19.35 -2.44 4.75
C ILE A 109 -19.99 -2.48 6.15
N GLY A 110 -20.29 -1.32 6.75
CA GLY A 110 -20.80 -1.20 8.10
C GLY A 110 -19.76 -1.54 9.17
N ASN A 111 -20.21 -1.78 10.41
CA ASN A 111 -19.35 -2.01 11.58
C ASN A 111 -18.49 -3.30 11.54
N ALA A 112 -18.61 -4.13 10.49
CA ALA A 112 -17.83 -5.36 10.35
C ALA A 112 -16.32 -5.12 10.19
N PHE A 113 -15.91 -3.95 9.65
CA PHE A 113 -14.50 -3.61 9.47
C PHE A 113 -13.88 -2.99 10.73
N SER A 114 -14.64 -2.20 11.49
CA SER A 114 -14.15 -1.42 12.63
C SER A 114 -13.77 -2.27 13.86
N SER A 115 -14.18 -3.53 13.91
CA SER A 115 -13.80 -4.47 14.99
C SER A 115 -12.51 -5.24 14.69
N SER A 116 -11.98 -5.13 13.46
CA SER A 116 -10.75 -5.79 13.01
C SER A 116 -9.61 -4.80 12.74
N CYS A 117 -9.92 -3.49 12.69
CA CYS A 117 -9.04 -2.36 12.43
C CYS A 117 -9.63 -1.09 13.07
#